data_AF-A0ABD1LPF4-F1
#
_entry.id   AF-A0ABD1LPF4-F1
#
_cell.length_a   1.000
_cell.length_b   1.000
_cell.length_c   1.000
_cell.angle_alpha   90.00
_cell.angle_beta   90.00
_cell.angle_gamma   90.00
#
_symmetry.space_group_name_H-M   'P 1'
#
loop_
_entity.id
_entity.type
_entity.pdbx_description
1 polymer ?
#
loop_
_entity_poly.entity_id
_entity_poly.type
_entity_poly.pdbx_seq_one_letter_code
_entity_poly.pdbx_strand_id
1 'polypeptide(L)'
;MPKISLPVLLLWGDEDPFTPIDGPVGKYFSSFPSQQENVKLFLLEGVGHRPHDDRPDLVHEKLLPWNIKTLAQNYTVYAIDLFGFGASDKPPGFQYTMETWAQLILDFLNEVIQKPTVLIGNSVGSLACLIAASALEMRLLLFVAKANGSLLPFMDPPSTHLTDLWYDRFPDPFRVLEQIPFGVEKEEASMAMSLLEWIGRRSQRGML
;
A
#
# COMPACT_ATOMS: atom_id res chain seq x y z
N MET A 1 11.22 24.97 -8.10
CA MET A 1 10.46 24.37 -6.98
C MET A 1 10.54 25.29 -5.76
N PRO A 2 9.48 25.44 -4.95
CA PRO A 2 9.63 25.91 -3.58
C PRO A 2 10.68 25.05 -2.86
N LYS A 3 11.45 25.63 -1.92
CA LYS A 3 12.46 24.85 -1.16
C LYS A 3 11.75 23.81 -0.29
N ILE A 4 11.60 22.59 -0.82
CA ILE A 4 11.10 21.44 -0.07
C ILE A 4 12.31 20.81 0.60
N SER A 5 12.37 20.87 1.94
CA SER A 5 13.45 20.27 2.73
C SER A 5 13.22 18.79 3.03
N LEU A 6 12.01 18.28 2.79
CA LEU A 6 11.66 16.88 3.01
C LEU A 6 12.22 15.99 1.88
N PRO A 7 12.50 14.70 2.16
CA PRO A 7 12.82 13.74 1.12
C PRO A 7 11.69 13.61 0.09
N VAL A 8 12.03 13.69 -1.20
CA VAL A 8 11.10 13.61 -2.34
C VAL A 8 11.50 12.45 -3.23
N LEU A 9 10.53 11.57 -3.50
CA LEU A 9 10.65 10.51 -4.50
C LEU A 9 9.84 10.90 -5.74
N LEU A 10 10.49 10.89 -6.89
CA LEU A 10 9.88 11.01 -8.21
C LEU A 10 9.95 9.65 -8.89
N LEU A 11 8.81 9.17 -9.39
CA LEU A 11 8.70 7.96 -10.21
C LEU A 11 8.14 8.38 -11.57
N TRP A 12 8.81 8.01 -12.65
CA TRP A 12 8.46 8.46 -13.99
C TRP A 12 8.53 7.28 -14.97
N GLY A 13 7.55 7.14 -15.86
CA GLY A 13 7.59 6.11 -16.89
C GLY A 13 8.38 6.56 -18.11
N ASP A 14 9.31 5.74 -18.59
CA ASP A 14 10.18 6.11 -19.72
C ASP A 14 9.46 6.09 -21.07
N GLU A 15 8.27 5.48 -21.15
CA GLU A 15 7.39 5.46 -22.33
C GLU A 15 6.19 6.42 -22.18
N ASP A 16 6.24 7.40 -21.26
CA ASP A 16 5.17 8.39 -21.10
C ASP A 16 4.91 9.21 -22.39
N PRO A 17 3.75 9.03 -23.07
CA PRO A 17 3.46 9.72 -24.32
C PRO A 17 2.95 11.15 -24.13
N PHE A 18 2.53 11.53 -22.91
CA PHE A 18 1.95 12.84 -22.61
C PHE A 18 2.98 13.79 -22.02
N THR A 19 3.83 13.28 -21.12
CA THR A 19 4.96 14.01 -20.56
C THR A 19 6.26 13.20 -20.66
N PRO A 20 6.83 13.09 -21.88
CA PRO A 20 8.09 12.35 -22.09
C PRO A 20 9.22 12.87 -21.21
N ILE A 21 10.10 11.96 -20.76
CA ILE A 21 11.22 12.31 -19.87
C ILE A 21 12.21 13.30 -20.51
N ASP A 22 12.34 13.27 -21.83
CA ASP A 22 13.17 14.18 -22.62
C ASP A 22 12.41 15.44 -23.10
N GLY A 23 11.11 15.51 -22.84
CA GLY A 23 10.28 16.69 -23.06
C GLY A 23 10.57 17.82 -22.06
N PRO A 24 9.98 19.02 -22.24
CA PRO A 24 10.23 20.17 -21.37
C PRO A 24 9.94 19.91 -19.89
N VAL A 25 8.85 19.20 -19.60
CA VAL A 25 8.44 18.86 -18.22
C VAL A 25 9.37 17.78 -17.66
N GLY A 26 9.64 16.71 -18.42
CA GLY A 26 10.54 15.64 -18.00
C GLY A 26 11.95 16.14 -17.70
N LYS A 27 12.53 16.99 -18.57
CA LYS A 27 13.84 17.65 -18.35
C LYS A 27 13.87 18.53 -17.11
N TYR A 28 12.77 19.23 -16.82
CA TYR A 28 12.66 20.03 -15.61
C TYR A 28 12.80 19.16 -14.37
N PHE A 29 12.03 18.07 -14.28
CA PHE A 29 12.08 17.17 -13.12
C PHE A 29 13.34 16.31 -13.05
N SER A 30 13.88 15.86 -14.19
CA SER A 30 15.12 15.07 -14.24
C SER A 30 16.37 15.86 -13.86
N SER A 31 16.30 17.20 -13.88
CA SER A 31 17.40 18.05 -13.40
C SER A 31 17.54 18.08 -11.87
N PHE A 32 16.47 17.81 -11.11
CA PHE A 32 16.47 18.01 -9.66
C PHE A 32 17.44 17.14 -8.86
N PRO A 33 17.60 15.83 -9.13
CA PRO A 33 18.55 15.01 -8.38
C PRO A 33 19.99 15.53 -8.43
N SER A 34 20.36 16.29 -9.47
CA SER A 34 21.68 16.91 -9.58
C SER A 34 21.82 18.22 -8.79
N GLN A 35 20.69 18.83 -8.41
CA GLN A 35 20.62 20.12 -7.73
C GLN A 35 20.27 20.00 -6.24
N GLN A 36 19.59 18.91 -5.86
CA GLN A 36 18.99 18.71 -4.55
C GLN A 36 19.17 17.24 -4.12
N GLU A 37 20.00 17.00 -3.12
CA GLU A 37 20.28 15.64 -2.60
C GLU A 37 19.04 14.96 -1.99
N ASN A 38 18.06 15.74 -1.55
CA ASN A 38 16.80 15.21 -1.01
C ASN A 38 15.79 14.79 -2.08
N VAL A 39 16.09 14.95 -3.37
CA VAL A 39 15.22 14.52 -4.47
C VAL A 39 15.83 13.31 -5.17
N LYS A 40 15.07 12.21 -5.20
CA LYS A 40 15.44 11.00 -5.93
C LYS A 40 14.46 10.75 -7.06
N LEU A 41 14.96 10.52 -8.27
CA LEU A 41 14.16 10.15 -9.44
C LEU A 41 14.48 8.70 -9.85
N PHE A 42 13.44 7.92 -10.11
CA PHE A 42 13.55 6.65 -10.82
C PHE A 42 12.75 6.70 -12.12
N LEU A 43 13.40 6.29 -13.21
CA LEU A 43 12.73 5.96 -14.46
C LEU A 43 12.32 4.48 -14.39
N LEU A 44 11.07 4.21 -14.72
CA LEU A 44 10.49 2.89 -14.73
C LEU A 44 10.38 2.42 -16.18
N GLU A 45 11.08 1.32 -16.48
CA GLU A 45 11.20 0.78 -17.84
C GLU A 45 9.88 0.19 -18.35
N GLY A 46 9.50 0.59 -19.56
CA GLY A 46 8.27 0.15 -20.22
C GLY A 46 7.01 0.67 -19.54
N VAL A 47 7.10 1.83 -18.87
CA VAL A 47 5.98 2.42 -18.12
C VAL A 47 5.50 3.70 -18.79
N GLY A 48 4.18 3.84 -18.89
CA GLY A 48 3.53 5.02 -19.47
C GLY A 48 3.33 6.17 -18.49
N HIS A 49 2.31 6.98 -18.77
CA HIS A 49 2.02 8.22 -18.06
C HIS A 49 1.48 8.04 -16.63
N ARG A 50 0.88 6.90 -16.33
CA ARG A 50 0.26 6.64 -15.02
C ARG A 50 0.96 5.46 -14.37
N PRO A 51 2.20 5.61 -13.88
CA PRO A 51 2.97 4.48 -13.36
C PRO A 51 2.25 3.58 -12.36
N HIS A 52 1.39 4.17 -11.51
CA HIS A 52 0.63 3.43 -10.50
C HIS A 52 -0.52 2.60 -11.08
N ASP A 53 -1.09 3.00 -12.22
CA ASP A 53 -2.10 2.23 -12.95
C ASP A 53 -1.41 1.23 -13.91
N ASP A 54 -0.35 1.68 -14.60
CA ASP A 54 0.29 0.96 -15.69
C ASP A 54 1.14 -0.23 -15.18
N ARG A 55 1.98 0.01 -14.16
CA ARG A 55 2.90 -0.99 -13.56
C ARG A 55 2.96 -0.82 -12.04
N PRO A 56 1.86 -1.15 -11.33
CA PRO A 56 1.78 -1.00 -9.87
C PRO A 56 2.88 -1.80 -9.15
N ASP A 57 3.34 -2.91 -9.72
CA ASP A 57 4.45 -3.72 -9.19
C ASP A 57 5.75 -2.92 -9.10
N LEU A 58 6.16 -2.26 -10.19
CA LEU A 58 7.38 -1.46 -10.24
C LEU A 58 7.31 -0.22 -9.34
N VAL A 59 6.12 0.39 -9.24
CA VAL A 59 5.90 1.52 -8.32
C VAL A 59 6.06 1.08 -6.88
N HIS A 60 5.42 -0.01 -6.47
CA HIS A 60 5.52 -0.51 -5.10
C HIS A 60 6.95 -0.93 -4.73
N GLU A 61 7.68 -1.55 -5.68
CA GLU A 61 9.10 -1.92 -5.50
C GLU A 61 9.97 -0.72 -5.11
N LYS A 62 9.70 0.47 -5.66
CA LYS A 62 10.46 1.69 -5.32
C LYS A 62 9.87 2.43 -4.12
N LEU A 63 8.54 2.53 -4.05
CA LEU A 63 7.83 3.37 -3.07
C LEU A 63 7.91 2.79 -1.65
N LEU A 64 7.70 1.49 -1.47
CA LEU A 64 7.66 0.89 -0.13
C LEU A 64 9.01 0.97 0.59
N PRO A 65 10.15 0.54 -0.01
CA PRO A 65 11.45 0.69 0.65
C PRO A 65 11.82 2.14 0.89
N TRP A 66 11.44 3.05 0.00
CA TRP A 66 11.66 4.48 0.18
C TRP A 66 10.93 5.03 1.40
N ASN A 67 9.63 4.75 1.52
CA ASN A 67 8.82 5.22 2.66
C ASN A 67 9.32 4.62 3.96
N ILE A 68 9.58 3.30 4.01
CA ILE A 68 10.09 2.63 5.20
C ILE A 68 11.43 3.22 5.59
N LYS A 69 12.40 3.31 4.66
CA LYS A 69 13.74 3.85 4.95
C LYS A 69 13.68 5.30 5.42
N THR A 70 12.86 6.13 4.80
CA THR A 70 12.73 7.55 5.14
C THR A 70 12.13 7.73 6.53
N LEU A 71 11.02 7.05 6.82
CA LEU A 71 10.35 7.14 8.12
C LEU A 71 11.17 6.49 9.24
N ALA A 72 11.90 5.41 8.94
CA ALA A 72 12.74 4.69 9.90
C ALA A 72 13.88 5.54 10.48
N GLN A 73 14.23 6.68 9.84
CA GLN A 73 15.21 7.62 10.39
C GLN A 73 14.79 8.21 11.74
N ASN A 74 13.48 8.34 11.98
CA ASN A 74 12.93 9.01 13.17
C ASN A 74 11.88 8.19 13.92
N TYR A 75 11.37 7.11 13.31
CA TYR A 75 10.28 6.31 13.86
C TYR A 75 10.59 4.82 13.78
N THR A 76 10.03 4.02 14.69
CA THR A 76 9.90 2.58 14.45
C THR A 76 8.80 2.36 13.43
N VAL A 77 9.12 1.74 12.30
CA VAL A 77 8.16 1.53 11.19
C VAL A 77 7.83 0.06 11.09
N TYR A 78 6.53 -0.25 11.08
CA TYR A 78 6.01 -1.58 10.77
C TYR A 78 5.25 -1.50 9.44
N ALA A 79 5.60 -2.39 8.51
CA ALA A 79 4.82 -2.66 7.32
C ALA A 79 4.19 -4.05 7.49
N ILE A 80 2.87 -4.13 7.44
CA ILE A 80 2.13 -5.37 7.67
C ILE A 80 1.36 -5.76 6.41
N ASP A 81 1.38 -7.04 6.09
CA ASP A 81 0.48 -7.64 5.11
C ASP A 81 -0.79 -8.08 5.84
N LEU A 82 -1.96 -7.58 5.44
CA LEU A 82 -3.24 -8.06 5.95
C LEU A 82 -3.61 -9.40 5.30
N PHE A 83 -4.48 -10.18 5.93
CA PHE A 83 -5.01 -11.40 5.30
C PHE A 83 -5.58 -11.09 3.92
N GLY A 84 -5.26 -11.96 2.95
CA GLY A 84 -5.61 -11.75 1.54
C GLY A 84 -4.50 -11.09 0.72
N PHE A 85 -3.51 -10.45 1.36
CA PHE A 85 -2.49 -9.65 0.68
C PHE A 85 -1.08 -10.17 0.93
N GLY A 86 -0.18 -9.90 -0.03
CA GLY A 86 1.26 -10.12 0.10
C GLY A 86 1.62 -11.52 0.60
N ALA A 87 2.55 -11.55 1.56
CA ALA A 87 3.04 -12.77 2.20
C ALA A 87 2.11 -13.31 3.30
N SER A 88 1.03 -12.60 3.64
CA SER A 88 0.06 -13.07 4.62
C SER A 88 -0.86 -14.15 4.07
N ASP A 89 -1.41 -14.94 5.00
CA ASP A 89 -2.30 -16.04 4.71
C ASP A 89 -3.56 -15.59 3.94
N LYS A 90 -4.13 -16.53 3.21
CA LYS A 90 -5.35 -16.36 2.41
C LYS A 90 -6.38 -17.42 2.83
N PRO A 91 -6.89 -17.37 4.08
CA PRO A 91 -7.64 -18.49 4.64
C PRO A 91 -9.00 -18.67 3.95
N PRO A 92 -9.37 -19.89 3.54
CA PRO A 92 -10.70 -20.14 2.99
C PRO A 92 -11.77 -19.85 4.05
N GLY A 93 -12.83 -19.15 3.65
CA GLY A 93 -13.95 -18.80 4.54
C GLY A 93 -13.76 -17.55 5.40
N PHE A 94 -12.57 -16.92 5.36
CA PHE A 94 -12.37 -15.61 5.98
C PHE A 94 -13.26 -14.56 5.28
N GLN A 95 -13.97 -13.76 6.07
CA GLN A 95 -14.80 -12.68 5.54
C GLN A 95 -13.91 -11.47 5.28
N TYR A 96 -13.54 -11.23 4.02
CA TYR A 96 -12.68 -10.10 3.63
C TYR A 96 -13.46 -8.78 3.61
N THR A 97 -13.76 -8.25 4.80
CA THR A 97 -14.45 -6.97 4.99
C THR A 97 -13.55 -5.94 5.65
N MET A 98 -13.93 -4.66 5.54
CA MET A 98 -13.18 -3.57 6.14
C MET A 98 -13.09 -3.68 7.67
N GLU A 99 -14.14 -4.18 8.31
CA GLU A 99 -14.21 -4.41 9.75
C GLU A 99 -13.22 -5.50 10.17
N THR A 100 -13.15 -6.60 9.43
CA THR A 100 -12.20 -7.69 9.74
C THR A 100 -10.75 -7.26 9.56
N TRP A 101 -10.44 -6.49 8.52
CA TRP A 101 -9.11 -5.93 8.32
C TRP A 101 -8.75 -4.89 9.38
N ALA A 102 -9.69 -4.04 9.78
CA ALA A 102 -9.49 -3.12 10.90
C ALA A 102 -9.22 -3.88 12.21
N GLN A 103 -9.94 -4.99 12.45
CA GLN A 103 -9.71 -5.82 13.63
C GLN A 103 -8.31 -6.44 13.63
N LEU A 104 -7.80 -6.91 12.49
CA LEU A 104 -6.41 -7.38 12.38
C LEU A 104 -5.39 -6.29 12.75
N ILE A 105 -5.63 -5.04 12.33
CA ILE A 105 -4.79 -3.90 12.71
C ILE A 105 -4.85 -3.69 14.22
N LEU A 106 -6.05 -3.62 14.80
CA LEU A 106 -6.25 -3.42 16.25
C LEU A 106 -5.57 -4.51 17.08
N ASP A 107 -5.69 -5.77 16.64
CA ASP A 107 -5.05 -6.91 17.28
C ASP A 107 -3.53 -6.80 17.24
N PHE A 108 -2.96 -6.41 16.10
CA PHE A 108 -1.52 -6.17 15.97
C PHE A 108 -1.05 -5.02 16.87
N LEU A 109 -1.81 -3.92 16.93
CA LEU A 109 -1.50 -2.80 17.83
C LEU A 109 -1.50 -3.23 19.30
N ASN A 110 -2.51 -3.99 19.71
CA ASN A 110 -2.69 -4.42 21.10
C ASN A 110 -1.71 -5.50 21.54
N GLU A 111 -1.35 -6.42 20.66
CA GLU A 111 -0.53 -7.58 21.02
C GLU A 111 0.96 -7.34 20.76
N VAL A 112 1.30 -6.60 19.69
CA VAL A 112 2.69 -6.42 19.25
C VAL A 112 3.20 -5.02 19.56
N ILE A 113 2.46 -3.97 19.19
CA ILE A 113 3.00 -2.60 19.29
C ILE A 113 2.91 -2.04 20.72
N GLN A 114 1.76 -2.19 21.38
CA GLN A 114 1.50 -1.81 22.78
C GLN A 114 1.87 -0.35 23.15
N LYS A 115 1.81 0.57 22.18
CA LYS A 115 2.09 2.01 22.38
C LYS A 115 1.29 2.87 21.40
N PRO A 116 1.10 4.18 21.69
CA PRO A 116 0.50 5.11 20.74
C PRO A 116 1.19 5.06 19.39
N THR A 117 0.41 4.93 18.32
CA THR A 117 0.90 4.64 16.97
C THR A 117 0.21 5.53 15.95
N VAL A 118 0.94 5.93 14.90
CA VAL A 118 0.35 6.59 13.73
C VAL A 118 0.06 5.52 12.69
N LEU A 119 -1.19 5.45 12.23
CA LEU A 119 -1.58 4.58 11.13
C LEU A 119 -1.43 5.33 9.80
N ILE A 120 -0.80 4.67 8.84
CA ILE A 120 -0.63 5.15 7.47
C ILE A 120 -1.19 4.08 6.53
N GLY A 121 -2.13 4.46 5.68
CA GLY A 121 -2.72 3.56 4.70
C GLY A 121 -2.98 4.25 3.37
N ASN A 122 -2.92 3.47 2.30
CA ASN A 122 -3.28 3.86 0.94
C ASN A 122 -4.42 2.98 0.43
N SER A 123 -5.35 3.55 -0.34
CA SER A 123 -6.51 2.84 -0.91
C SER A 123 -7.29 2.04 0.16
N VAL A 124 -7.55 0.75 -0.04
CA VAL A 124 -8.21 -0.13 0.95
C VAL A 124 -7.53 -0.07 2.33
N GLY A 125 -6.19 -0.02 2.37
CA GLY A 125 -5.45 0.12 3.62
C GLY A 125 -5.76 1.42 4.37
N SER A 126 -6.12 2.50 3.65
CA SER A 126 -6.48 3.78 4.24
C SER A 126 -7.82 3.71 4.97
N LEU A 127 -8.80 3.01 4.38
CA LEU A 127 -10.11 2.80 5.00
C LEU A 127 -10.02 1.86 6.21
N ALA A 128 -9.20 0.81 6.14
CA ALA A 128 -8.97 -0.09 7.27
C ALA A 128 -8.33 0.66 8.44
N CYS A 129 -7.33 1.51 8.15
CA CYS A 129 -6.71 2.38 9.16
C CYS A 129 -7.70 3.37 9.77
N LEU A 130 -8.61 3.94 8.97
CA LEU A 130 -9.64 4.86 9.48
C LEU A 130 -10.58 4.17 10.45
N ILE A 131 -11.09 2.99 10.08
CA ILE A 131 -11.99 2.21 10.95
C ILE A 131 -11.27 1.80 12.24
N ALA A 132 -10.03 1.30 12.15
CA ALA A 132 -9.23 0.97 13.33
C ALA A 132 -8.98 2.20 14.22
N ALA A 133 -8.60 3.34 13.63
CA ALA A 133 -8.36 4.57 14.39
C ALA A 133 -9.63 5.10 15.08
N SER A 134 -10.80 4.94 14.44
CA SER A 134 -12.09 5.35 15.00
C SER A 134 -12.47 4.57 16.28
N ALA A 135 -11.99 3.33 16.41
CA ALA A 135 -12.24 2.51 17.59
C ALA A 135 -11.36 2.85 18.80
N LEU A 136 -10.26 3.59 18.60
CA LEU A 136 -9.23 3.84 19.62
C LEU A 136 -8.93 5.33 19.90
N GLU A 137 -9.72 6.26 19.34
CA GLU A 137 -9.46 7.72 19.41
C GLU A 137 -8.02 8.11 18.97
N MET A 138 -7.47 7.41 17.95
CA MET A 138 -6.06 7.58 17.53
C MET A 138 -5.85 8.71 16.52
N ARG A 139 -4.60 9.20 16.42
CA ARG A 139 -4.17 10.12 15.36
C ARG A 139 -3.94 9.35 14.05
N LEU A 140 -4.66 9.72 13.00
CA LEU A 140 -4.62 9.10 11.68
C LEU A 140 -3.92 9.98 10.65
N LEU A 141 -3.04 9.40 9.83
CA LEU A 141 -2.51 10.05 8.62
C LEU A 141 -2.99 9.27 7.39
N LEU A 142 -3.88 9.90 6.61
CA LEU A 142 -4.55 9.28 5.47
C LEU A 142 -3.87 9.72 4.16
N PHE A 143 -3.51 8.78 3.29
CA PHE A 143 -3.17 9.06 1.90
C PHE A 143 -4.29 8.53 0.99
N VAL A 144 -5.15 9.44 0.51
CA VAL A 144 -6.12 9.13 -0.53
C VAL A 144 -5.46 9.46 -1.87
N ALA A 145 -4.79 8.47 -2.48
CA ALA A 145 -4.52 8.56 -3.91
C ALA A 145 -5.86 8.37 -4.63
N LYS A 146 -6.20 9.30 -5.53
CA LYS A 146 -7.41 9.27 -6.34
C LYS A 146 -7.42 7.99 -7.19
N ALA A 147 -8.03 6.92 -6.72
CA ALA A 147 -8.57 5.91 -7.60
C ALA A 147 -9.75 6.55 -8.33
N ASN A 148 -9.72 6.63 -9.66
CA ASN A 148 -10.94 6.85 -10.44
C ASN A 148 -11.81 5.57 -10.37
N GLY A 149 -12.15 5.14 -9.15
CA GLY A 149 -13.00 4.01 -8.84
C GLY A 149 -14.21 4.53 -8.07
N SER A 150 -15.38 4.37 -8.67
CA SER A 150 -16.67 4.60 -8.02
C SER A 150 -16.74 3.85 -6.67
N LEU A 151 -17.18 4.53 -5.61
CA LEU A 151 -17.52 3.93 -4.31
C LEU A 151 -18.84 3.13 -4.33
N LEU A 152 -19.42 2.90 -5.51
CA LEU A 152 -20.56 2.02 -5.72
C LEU A 152 -20.02 0.65 -6.17
N PRO A 153 -19.58 -0.19 -5.21
CA PRO A 153 -20.50 -1.19 -4.69
C PRO A 153 -20.19 -1.53 -3.21
N PHE A 154 -20.73 -0.75 -2.28
CA PHE A 154 -20.79 -1.16 -0.86
C PHE A 154 -22.22 -1.33 -0.35
N MET A 155 -23.22 -1.37 -1.24
CA MET A 155 -24.61 -1.61 -0.86
C MET A 155 -25.31 -2.56 -1.85
N ASP A 156 -25.70 -3.71 -1.29
CA ASP A 156 -26.88 -4.54 -1.59
C ASP A 156 -26.82 -5.75 -2.58
N PRO A 157 -27.63 -6.82 -2.30
CA PRO A 157 -27.38 -8.23 -2.61
C PRO A 157 -27.81 -8.64 -4.06
N PRO A 158 -27.50 -9.87 -4.51
CA PRO A 158 -27.50 -10.19 -5.94
C PRO A 158 -28.91 -10.47 -6.47
N SER A 159 -29.52 -9.50 -7.16
CA SER A 159 -30.51 -9.77 -8.22
C SER A 159 -30.92 -8.50 -8.96
N THR A 160 -30.18 -8.07 -9.99
CA THR A 160 -30.78 -7.34 -11.13
C THR A 160 -29.86 -7.45 -12.35
N HIS A 161 -30.47 -7.63 -13.53
CA HIS A 161 -29.83 -7.85 -14.85
C HIS A 161 -28.77 -6.82 -15.31
N LEU A 162 -28.51 -5.76 -14.54
CA LEU A 162 -27.45 -4.80 -14.84
C LEU A 162 -26.07 -5.30 -14.38
N THR A 163 -25.97 -6.18 -13.37
CA THR A 163 -24.68 -6.69 -12.87
C THR A 163 -23.95 -7.54 -13.90
N ASP A 164 -24.70 -8.32 -14.70
CA ASP A 164 -24.15 -9.18 -15.76
C ASP A 164 -23.53 -8.34 -16.91
N LEU A 165 -24.13 -7.18 -17.23
CA LEU A 165 -23.60 -6.26 -18.25
C LEU A 165 -22.25 -5.61 -17.85
N TRP A 166 -21.95 -5.55 -16.55
CA TRP A 166 -20.74 -4.94 -16.02
C TRP A 166 -19.61 -5.96 -15.80
N TYR A 167 -19.94 -7.19 -15.42
CA TYR A 167 -18.97 -8.29 -15.25
C TYR A 167 -18.26 -8.65 -16.57
N ASP A 168 -18.98 -8.56 -17.70
CA ASP A 168 -18.46 -8.91 -19.02
C ASP A 168 -17.63 -7.81 -19.71
N ARG A 169 -17.67 -6.55 -19.22
CA ARG A 169 -17.02 -5.41 -19.89
C ARG A 169 -15.74 -4.90 -19.24
N PHE A 170 -15.42 -5.31 -18.02
CA PHE A 170 -14.21 -4.85 -17.30
C PHE A 170 -13.50 -6.06 -16.66
N PRO A 171 -12.36 -6.52 -17.20
CA PRO A 171 -11.55 -7.51 -16.51
C PRO A 171 -11.06 -6.91 -15.19
N ASP A 172 -11.39 -7.64 -14.12
CA ASP A 172 -11.10 -7.41 -12.71
C ASP A 172 -9.72 -6.75 -12.42
N PRO A 173 -9.67 -5.51 -11.89
CA PRO A 173 -8.41 -4.85 -11.53
C PRO A 173 -7.70 -5.49 -10.32
N PHE A 174 -8.33 -6.41 -9.60
CA PHE A 174 -7.72 -7.09 -8.45
C PHE A 174 -6.95 -8.37 -8.82
N ARG A 175 -7.14 -8.90 -10.04
CA ARG A 175 -6.36 -10.06 -10.52
C ARG A 175 -4.87 -9.78 -10.73
N VAL A 176 -4.45 -8.52 -10.77
CA VAL A 176 -3.05 -8.14 -11.09
C VAL A 176 -2.16 -8.11 -9.83
N LEU A 177 -2.73 -8.07 -8.62
CA LEU A 177 -1.93 -8.07 -7.38
C LEU A 177 -1.56 -9.49 -6.88
N GLU A 178 -1.91 -10.55 -7.61
CA GLU A 178 -1.73 -11.93 -7.14
C GLU A 178 -0.31 -12.50 -7.24
N GLN A 179 0.67 -11.84 -7.84
CA GLN A 179 2.03 -12.41 -7.96
C GLN A 179 3.13 -11.36 -7.88
N ILE A 180 3.51 -10.95 -6.67
CA ILE A 180 4.82 -10.32 -6.44
C ILE A 180 5.56 -11.15 -5.39
N PRO A 181 6.48 -12.05 -5.80
CA PRO A 181 7.36 -12.73 -4.87
C PRO A 181 8.60 -11.87 -4.65
N PHE A 182 8.75 -11.21 -3.50
CA PHE A 182 10.09 -10.77 -3.09
C PHE A 182 10.33 -10.97 -1.60
N GLY A 183 11.24 -11.91 -1.33
CA GLY A 183 11.91 -12.06 -0.06
C GLY A 183 12.91 -10.93 0.13
N VAL A 184 12.79 -10.24 1.25
CA VAL A 184 13.89 -9.45 1.82
C VAL A 184 14.80 -10.45 2.53
N GLU A 185 16.08 -10.48 2.14
CA GLU A 185 17.05 -11.34 2.81
C GLU A 185 17.12 -11.05 4.31
N LYS A 186 17.05 -12.13 5.08
CA LYS A 186 17.23 -12.17 6.53
C LYS A 186 18.66 -11.74 6.85
N GLU A 187 18.89 -10.54 7.35
CA GLU A 187 19.94 -10.36 8.37
C GLU A 187 19.91 -9.05 9.17
N GLU A 188 19.07 -8.06 8.87
CA GLU A 188 19.05 -6.81 9.67
C GLU A 188 17.66 -6.34 10.16
N ALA A 189 16.69 -7.26 10.25
CA ALA A 189 15.43 -7.04 10.97
C ALA A 189 15.51 -7.69 12.37
N SER A 190 16.30 -7.10 13.28
CA SER A 190 16.38 -7.59 14.65
C SER A 190 14.99 -7.53 15.31
N MET A 191 14.49 -8.72 15.69
CA MET A 191 13.27 -8.98 16.49
C MET A 191 11.91 -8.93 15.79
N ALA A 192 11.81 -9.31 14.50
CA ALA A 192 10.51 -9.66 13.93
C ALA A 192 10.07 -11.07 14.41
N MET A 193 9.08 -11.13 15.32
CA MET A 193 8.28 -12.34 15.49
C MET A 193 7.57 -12.65 14.17
N SER A 194 7.66 -13.88 13.68
CA SER A 194 6.96 -14.26 12.45
C SER A 194 5.44 -14.29 12.69
N LEU A 195 4.64 -13.86 11.70
CA LEU A 195 3.18 -13.93 11.76
C LEU A 195 2.68 -15.36 12.05
N LEU A 196 3.42 -16.38 11.60
CA LEU A 196 3.16 -17.80 11.87
C LEU A 196 3.26 -18.16 13.35
N GLU A 197 4.25 -17.62 14.07
CA GLU A 197 4.34 -17.82 15.53
C GLU A 197 3.22 -17.09 16.28
N TRP A 198 2.77 -15.94 15.76
CA TRP A 198 1.69 -15.17 16.36
C TRP A 198 0.32 -15.86 16.18
N ILE A 199 0.01 -16.33 14.97
CA ILE A 199 -1.22 -17.11 14.68
C ILE A 199 -1.21 -18.43 15.45
N GLY A 200 -0.07 -19.12 15.52
CA GLY A 200 0.07 -20.35 16.31
C GLY A 200 -0.30 -20.16 17.78
N ARG A 201 0.08 -19.02 18.38
CA ARG A 201 -0.29 -18.67 19.77
C ARG A 201 -1.77 -18.34 19.94
N ARG A 202 -2.43 -17.78 18.91
CA ARG A 202 -3.88 -17.48 18.95
C ARG A 202 -4.75 -18.73 18.78
N SER A 203 -4.36 -19.66 17.91
CA SER A 203 -5.02 -20.97 17.77
C SER A 203 -4.97 -21.77 19.08
N GLN A 204 -3.83 -21.76 19.78
CA GLN A 204 -3.70 -22.40 21.10
C GLN A 204 -4.53 -21.74 22.22
N ARG A 205 -4.98 -20.50 22.03
CA ARG A 205 -5.82 -19.75 23.00
C ARG A 205 -7.31 -19.75 22.66
N GLY A 206 -7.73 -20.41 21.57
CA GLY A 206 -9.14 -20.51 21.17
C GLY A 206 -9.77 -19.17 20.75
N MET A 207 -8.95 -18.25 20.23
CA MET A 207 -9.39 -16.92 19.77
C MET A 207 -9.55 -16.82 18.24
N LEU A 208 -9.51 -17.96 17.55
CA LEU A 208 -9.74 -18.14 16.11
C LEU A 208 -10.61 -19.39 15.90
#